data_AF-A0A4R5LUD4-F1
#
_entry.id   AF-A0A4R5LUD4-F1
#
_cell.length_a   1.000
_cell.length_b   1.000
_cell.length_c   1.000
_cell.angle_alpha   90.00
_cell.angle_beta   90.00
_cell.angle_gamma   90.00
#
_symmetry.space_group_name_H-M   'P 1'
#
loop_
_entity.id
_entity.type
_entity.pdbx_description
1 polymer ?
#
loop_
_entity_poly.entity_id
_entity_poly.type
_entity_poly.pdbx_seq_one_letter_code
_entity_poly.pdbx_strand_id
1 'polypeptide(L)'
;MVTSNREPGKLMIIARPNHSSSWRANLYALLAISVPSLGAAIGFTALGAWPILPFAGLELLALAGALYYVNWKLQYRHVITLSEDSVQIEKGHYHPKQCWRFARQRTGLSIIPQRHPWESPELAVHDSRESVGIGEFLSPADARELITLLRGELRVDSASPRQGRSF
;
A
#
# COMPACT_ATOMS: atom_id res chain seq x y z
N MET A 1 5.85 2.33 4.47
CA MET A 1 5.79 2.71 5.89
C MET A 1 5.19 1.59 6.70
N VAL A 2 5.88 1.17 7.75
CA VAL A 2 5.38 0.21 8.74
C VAL A 2 5.09 0.96 10.03
N THR A 3 3.98 0.65 10.70
CA THR A 3 3.64 1.22 12.01
C THR A 3 3.23 0.09 12.91
N SER A 4 3.83 -0.01 14.09
CA SER A 4 3.45 -0.99 15.11
C SER A 4 2.76 -0.29 16.28
N ASN A 5 1.67 -0.88 16.76
CA ASN A 5 1.03 -0.53 18.01
C ASN A 5 1.06 -1.75 18.93
N ARG A 6 1.59 -1.59 20.14
CA ARG A 6 1.73 -2.68 21.11
C ARG A 6 0.82 -2.43 22.28
N GLU A 7 -0.18 -3.30 22.43
CA GLU A 7 -1.07 -3.38 23.57
C GLU A 7 -0.64 -4.57 24.44
N PRO A 8 -0.93 -4.59 25.76
CA PRO A 8 -0.64 -5.75 26.59
C PRO A 8 -1.35 -7.00 26.04
N GLY A 9 -0.58 -8.02 25.65
CA GLY A 9 -1.07 -9.27 25.05
C GLY A 9 -1.38 -9.22 23.54
N LYS A 10 -1.17 -8.07 22.87
CA LYS A 10 -1.50 -7.91 21.45
C LYS A 10 -0.55 -6.95 20.73
N LEU A 11 -0.01 -7.37 19.59
CA LEU A 11 0.80 -6.54 18.71
C LEU A 11 0.08 -6.35 17.37
N MET A 12 -0.19 -5.11 17.01
CA MET A 12 -0.79 -4.74 15.74
C MET A 12 0.27 -4.08 14.85
N ILE A 13 0.58 -4.68 13.72
CA ILE A 13 1.50 -4.14 12.72
C ILE A 13 0.68 -3.73 11.50
N ILE A 14 0.80 -2.47 11.12
CA ILE A 14 0.13 -1.90 9.96
C ILE A 14 1.19 -1.59 8.91
N ALA A 15 1.18 -2.35 7.83
CA ALA A 15 2.04 -2.13 6.67
C ALA A 15 1.26 -1.38 5.60
N ARG A 16 1.77 -0.22 5.17
CA ARG A 16 1.18 0.60 4.10
C ARG A 16 2.26 0.96 3.08
N PRO A 17 1.92 1.05 1.79
CA PRO A 17 2.85 1.53 0.77
C PRO A 17 3.39 2.90 1.18
N ASN A 18 4.69 3.12 0.99
CA ASN A 18 5.28 4.42 1.25
C ASN A 18 4.76 5.42 0.21
N HIS A 19 3.94 6.37 0.65
CA HIS A 19 3.46 7.46 -0.19
C HIS A 19 4.54 8.55 -0.21
N SER A 20 5.48 8.46 -1.16
CA SER A 20 6.51 9.50 -1.33
C SER A 20 5.92 10.86 -1.73
N SER A 21 4.77 10.87 -2.40
CA SER A 21 3.97 12.07 -2.62
C SER A 21 2.74 12.02 -1.73
N SER A 22 2.73 12.84 -0.67
CA SER A 22 1.53 13.01 0.15
C SER A 22 0.36 13.43 -0.76
N TRP A 23 -0.85 12.95 -0.49
CA TRP A 23 -2.07 13.39 -1.19
C TRP A 23 -2.15 14.92 -1.35
N ARG A 24 -1.62 15.64 -0.35
CA ARG A 24 -1.49 17.10 -0.35
C ARG A 24 -0.54 17.60 -1.44
N ALA A 25 0.63 16.99 -1.62
CA ALA A 25 1.57 17.33 -2.69
C ALA A 25 0.97 17.09 -4.08
N ASN A 26 0.28 15.96 -4.27
CA ASN A 26 -0.46 15.67 -5.50
C ASN A 26 -1.57 16.70 -5.76
N LEU A 27 -2.30 17.12 -4.73
CA LEU A 27 -3.31 18.18 -4.82
C LEU A 27 -2.67 19.54 -5.16
N TYR A 28 -1.53 19.88 -4.54
CA TYR A 28 -0.82 21.12 -4.85
C TYR A 28 -0.28 21.14 -6.28
N ALA A 29 0.23 20.01 -6.78
CA ALA A 29 0.65 19.89 -8.18
C ALA A 29 -0.54 20.07 -9.14
N LEU A 30 -1.69 19.46 -8.82
CA LEU A 30 -2.92 19.64 -9.59
C LEU A 30 -3.35 21.11 -9.57
N LEU A 31 -3.38 21.76 -8.40
CA LEU A 31 -3.72 23.18 -8.29
C LEU A 31 -2.72 24.07 -9.05
N ALA A 32 -1.42 23.79 -8.98
CA ALA A 32 -0.38 24.56 -9.65
C ALA A 32 -0.54 24.56 -11.18
N ILE A 33 -1.07 23.47 -11.76
CA ILE A 33 -1.37 23.38 -13.19
C ILE A 33 -2.78 23.95 -13.47
N SER A 34 -3.75 23.64 -12.62
CA SER A 34 -5.16 23.97 -12.86
C SER A 34 -5.47 25.46 -12.75
N VAL A 35 -4.90 26.14 -11.75
CA VAL A 35 -5.17 27.56 -11.48
C VAL A 35 -4.75 28.46 -12.63
N PRO A 36 -3.51 28.40 -13.17
CA PRO A 36 -3.12 29.23 -14.31
C PRO A 36 -3.91 28.89 -15.58
N SER A 37 -4.17 27.60 -15.84
CA SER A 37 -4.99 27.19 -17.00
C SER A 37 -6.42 27.70 -16.93
N LEU A 38 -7.06 27.63 -15.76
CA LEU A 38 -8.40 28.18 -15.56
C LEU A 38 -8.41 29.71 -15.66
N GLY A 39 -7.37 30.37 -15.13
CA GLY A 39 -7.19 31.82 -15.24
C GLY A 39 -7.09 32.28 -16.69
N ALA A 40 -6.29 31.56 -17.51
CA ALA A 40 -6.19 31.82 -18.94
C ALA A 40 -7.53 31.58 -19.65
N ALA A 41 -8.22 30.47 -19.36
CA ALA A 41 -9.51 30.15 -19.95
C ALA A 41 -10.58 31.22 -19.64
N ILE A 42 -10.64 31.72 -18.41
CA ILE A 42 -11.53 32.82 -18.01
C ILE A 42 -11.18 34.10 -18.77
N GLY A 43 -9.88 34.43 -18.88
CA GLY A 43 -9.41 35.59 -19.63
C GLY A 43 -9.82 35.55 -21.10
N PHE A 44 -9.63 34.41 -21.78
CA PHE A 44 -10.05 34.26 -23.18
C PHE A 44 -11.56 34.22 -23.34
N THR A 45 -12.29 33.65 -22.39
CA THR A 45 -13.76 33.66 -22.37
C THR A 45 -14.28 35.09 -22.32
N ALA A 46 -13.69 35.95 -21.48
CA ALA A 46 -14.04 37.37 -21.39
C ALA A 46 -13.74 38.15 -22.69
N LEU A 47 -12.76 37.69 -23.48
CA LEU A 47 -12.43 38.23 -24.80
C LEU A 47 -13.32 37.68 -25.93
N GLY A 48 -14.37 36.91 -25.61
CA GLY A 48 -15.34 36.38 -26.57
C GLY A 48 -15.06 34.95 -27.05
N ALA A 49 -13.94 34.35 -26.64
CA ALA A 49 -13.63 32.95 -26.93
C ALA A 49 -14.29 31.99 -25.93
N TRP A 50 -15.62 32.14 -25.78
CA TRP A 50 -16.44 31.34 -24.89
C TRP A 50 -16.33 29.81 -25.05
N PRO A 51 -15.99 29.22 -26.22
CA PRO A 51 -15.81 27.77 -26.34
C PRO A 51 -14.62 27.24 -25.54
N ILE A 52 -13.67 28.08 -25.15
CA ILE A 52 -12.47 27.65 -24.39
C ILE A 52 -12.86 27.20 -22.97
N LEU A 53 -13.90 27.78 -22.39
CA LEU A 53 -14.36 27.47 -21.03
C LEU A 53 -14.78 26.00 -20.85
N PRO A 54 -15.66 25.40 -21.68
CA PRO A 54 -16.02 23.99 -21.55
C PRO A 54 -14.85 23.03 -21.80
N PHE A 55 -13.91 23.35 -22.71
CA PHE A 55 -12.71 22.52 -22.92
C PHE A 55 -11.79 22.53 -21.70
N ALA A 56 -11.51 23.71 -21.13
CA ALA A 56 -10.71 23.84 -19.92
C ALA A 56 -11.38 23.14 -18.72
N GLY A 57 -12.70 23.29 -18.57
CA GLY A 57 -13.45 22.58 -17.53
C GLY A 57 -13.37 21.06 -17.66
N LEU A 58 -13.45 20.53 -18.89
CA LEU A 58 -13.36 19.10 -19.15
C LEU A 58 -11.96 18.53 -18.88
N GLU A 59 -10.92 19.27 -19.24
CA GLU A 59 -9.52 18.91 -18.94
C GLU A 59 -9.29 18.81 -17.42
N LEU A 60 -9.81 19.78 -16.65
CA LEU A 60 -9.70 19.76 -15.19
C LEU A 60 -10.50 18.62 -14.55
N LEU A 61 -11.69 18.32 -15.07
CA LEU A 61 -12.46 17.16 -14.62
C LEU A 61 -11.71 15.85 -14.89
N ALA A 62 -11.07 15.73 -16.06
CA ALA A 62 -10.26 14.56 -16.41
C ALA A 62 -9.04 14.43 -15.48
N LEU A 63 -8.32 15.53 -15.22
CA LEU A 63 -7.18 15.55 -14.28
C LEU A 63 -7.60 15.18 -12.86
N ALA A 64 -8.70 15.75 -12.36
CA ALA A 64 -9.24 15.43 -11.05
C ALA A 64 -9.66 13.95 -10.96
N GLY A 65 -10.34 13.43 -12.00
CA GLY A 65 -10.74 12.03 -12.08
C GLY A 65 -9.55 11.07 -12.11
N ALA A 66 -8.50 11.39 -12.88
CA ALA A 66 -7.27 10.60 -12.93
C ALA A 66 -6.56 10.58 -11.58
N LEU A 67 -6.45 11.74 -10.91
CA LEU A 67 -5.84 11.83 -9.59
C LEU A 67 -6.63 11.04 -8.54
N TYR A 68 -7.95 11.15 -8.59
CA TYR A 68 -8.86 10.40 -7.72
C TYR A 68 -8.70 8.89 -7.93
N TYR A 69 -8.69 8.44 -9.18
CA TYR A 69 -8.53 7.02 -9.53
C TYR A 69 -7.18 6.46 -9.06
N VAL A 70 -6.09 7.19 -9.30
CA VAL A 70 -4.76 6.80 -8.82
C VAL A 70 -4.77 6.72 -7.29
N ASN A 71 -5.31 7.73 -6.60
CA ASN A 71 -5.36 7.71 -5.14
C ASN A 71 -6.19 6.55 -4.59
N TRP A 72 -7.34 6.27 -5.19
CA TRP A 72 -8.19 5.14 -4.84
C TRP A 72 -7.43 3.81 -4.96
N LYS A 73 -6.67 3.63 -6.04
CA LYS A 73 -5.86 2.43 -6.26
C LYS A 73 -4.73 2.28 -5.23
N LEU A 74 -4.25 3.38 -4.67
CA LEU A 74 -3.13 3.44 -3.71
C LEU A 74 -3.53 3.27 -2.23
N GLN A 75 -4.82 3.08 -1.91
CA GLN A 75 -5.28 2.87 -0.52
C GLN A 75 -5.01 1.45 0.00
N TYR A 76 -4.25 0.60 -0.71
CA TYR A 76 -3.98 -0.77 -0.25
C TYR A 76 -3.21 -0.78 1.08
N ARG A 77 -3.66 -1.58 2.04
CA ARG A 77 -3.13 -1.70 3.40
C ARG A 77 -3.13 -3.16 3.81
N HIS A 78 -2.06 -3.58 4.47
CA HIS A 78 -1.99 -4.85 5.20
C HIS A 78 -2.01 -4.56 6.69
N VAL A 79 -2.92 -5.21 7.41
CA VAL A 79 -3.00 -5.14 8.87
C VAL A 79 -2.73 -6.54 9.40
N ILE A 80 -1.68 -6.66 10.19
CA ILE A 80 -1.26 -7.92 10.81
C ILE A 80 -1.48 -7.76 12.31
N THR A 81 -2.40 -8.53 12.86
CA THR A 81 -2.73 -8.52 14.27
C THR A 81 -2.25 -9.82 14.90
N LEU A 82 -1.24 -9.73 15.76
CA LEU A 82 -0.72 -10.83 16.55
C LEU A 82 -1.36 -10.74 17.95
N SER A 83 -2.13 -11.75 18.30
CA SER A 83 -2.63 -11.98 19.67
C SER A 83 -1.88 -13.16 20.29
N GLU A 84 -2.07 -13.41 21.58
CA GLU A 84 -1.35 -14.49 22.29
C GLU A 84 -1.46 -15.86 21.59
N ASP A 85 -2.64 -16.21 21.06
CA ASP A 85 -2.92 -17.51 20.46
C ASP A 85 -3.14 -17.50 18.94
N SER A 86 -3.32 -16.33 18.32
CA SER A 86 -3.66 -16.24 16.90
C SER A 86 -3.00 -15.08 16.17
N VAL A 87 -2.69 -15.31 14.90
CA VAL A 87 -2.18 -14.32 13.95
C VAL A 87 -3.26 -14.05 12.91
N GLN A 88 -3.74 -12.82 12.83
CA GLN A 88 -4.73 -12.40 11.84
C GLN A 88 -4.06 -11.49 10.82
N ILE A 89 -4.26 -11.77 9.54
CA ILE A 89 -3.75 -10.98 8.43
C ILE A 89 -4.95 -10.46 7.65
N GLU A 90 -5.05 -9.16 7.53
CA GLU A 90 -6.10 -8.49 6.77
C GLU A 90 -5.48 -7.73 5.61
N LYS A 91 -5.96 -8.01 4.40
CA LYS A 91 -5.60 -7.29 3.18
C LYS A 91 -6.80 -6.52 2.67
N GLY A 92 -6.64 -5.23 2.40
CA GLY A 92 -7.74 -4.41 1.91
C GLY A 92 -7.31 -3.01 1.48
N HIS A 93 -8.25 -2.26 0.90
CA HIS A 93 -8.06 -0.84 0.57
C HIS A 93 -8.69 0.07 1.62
N TYR A 94 -9.99 -0.13 1.87
CA TYR A 94 -10.78 0.68 2.81
C TYR A 94 -11.35 -0.16 3.97
N HIS A 95 -11.77 -1.39 3.64
CA HIS A 95 -12.19 -2.44 4.56
C HIS A 95 -11.37 -3.70 4.27
N PRO A 96 -11.17 -4.60 5.25
CA PRO A 96 -10.51 -5.88 5.03
C PRO A 96 -11.31 -6.67 3.99
N LYS A 97 -10.80 -6.76 2.76
CA LYS A 97 -11.45 -7.54 1.69
C LYS A 97 -11.14 -9.02 1.84
N GLN A 98 -9.99 -9.33 2.40
CA GLN A 98 -9.54 -10.69 2.67
C GLN A 98 -8.94 -10.75 4.07
N CYS A 99 -9.42 -11.69 4.87
CA CYS A 99 -8.98 -11.92 6.23
C CYS A 99 -8.56 -13.37 6.37
N TRP A 100 -7.33 -13.58 6.83
CA TRP A 100 -6.80 -14.88 7.18
C TRP A 100 -6.52 -14.91 8.67
N ARG A 101 -6.83 -16.04 9.31
CA ARG A 101 -6.58 -16.25 10.73
C ARG A 101 -5.82 -17.56 10.91
N PHE A 102 -4.64 -17.46 11.50
CA PHE A 102 -3.73 -18.57 11.75
C PHE A 102 -3.55 -18.77 13.26
N ALA A 103 -3.28 -20.01 13.67
CA ALA A 103 -2.91 -20.30 15.05
C ALA A 103 -1.43 -19.96 15.26
N ARG A 104 -1.10 -19.14 16.27
CA ARG A 104 0.26 -18.59 16.45
C ARG A 104 1.34 -19.68 16.54
N GLN A 105 1.02 -20.79 17.21
CA GLN A 105 1.94 -21.91 17.42
C GLN A 105 2.31 -22.66 16.13
N ARG A 106 1.50 -22.54 15.06
CA ARG A 106 1.69 -23.18 13.76
C ARG A 106 2.06 -22.20 12.65
N THR A 107 2.18 -20.92 13.00
CA THR A 107 2.47 -19.85 12.03
C THR A 107 3.97 -19.70 11.89
N GLY A 108 4.49 -19.92 10.69
CA GLY A 108 5.88 -19.69 10.32
C GLY A 108 6.02 -18.46 9.43
N LEU A 109 7.14 -17.74 9.58
CA LEU A 109 7.51 -16.65 8.67
C LEU A 109 8.52 -17.17 7.65
N SER A 110 8.13 -17.19 6.37
CA SER A 110 9.02 -17.44 5.24
C SER A 110 9.58 -16.13 4.72
N ILE A 111 10.91 -16.03 4.71
CA ILE A 111 11.64 -14.91 4.13
C ILE A 111 12.35 -15.47 2.90
N ILE A 112 11.96 -15.03 1.71
CA ILE A 112 12.64 -15.43 0.48
C ILE A 112 13.76 -14.41 0.25
N PRO A 113 15.05 -14.78 0.46
CA PRO A 113 16.15 -13.88 0.20
C PRO A 113 16.23 -13.56 -1.28
N GLN A 114 16.51 -12.29 -1.58
CA GLN A 114 16.49 -11.76 -2.94
C GLN A 114 17.63 -12.29 -3.79
N ARG A 115 17.44 -12.30 -5.11
CA ARG A 115 18.51 -12.52 -6.09
C ARG A 115 19.32 -11.26 -6.39
N HIS A 116 18.76 -10.06 -6.19
CA HIS A 116 19.42 -8.78 -6.50
C HIS A 116 19.20 -7.71 -5.41
N PRO A 117 20.14 -6.76 -5.18
CA PRO A 117 20.06 -5.78 -4.08
C PRO A 117 18.92 -4.75 -4.14
N TRP A 118 18.27 -4.61 -5.29
CA TRP A 118 17.29 -3.55 -5.60
C TRP A 118 15.83 -4.02 -5.47
N GLU A 119 15.61 -5.32 -5.27
CA GLU A 119 14.27 -5.88 -5.11
C GLU A 119 13.78 -5.69 -3.66
N SER A 120 12.47 -5.77 -3.44
CA SER A 120 11.93 -5.88 -2.09
C SER A 120 11.92 -7.35 -1.67
N PRO A 121 12.32 -7.70 -0.44
CA PRO A 121 12.35 -9.10 -0.01
C PRO A 121 10.92 -9.60 0.10
N GLU A 122 10.63 -10.74 -0.52
CA GLU A 122 9.31 -11.34 -0.44
C GLU A 122 9.13 -12.01 0.92
N LEU A 123 8.09 -11.57 1.63
CA LEU A 123 7.70 -12.08 2.93
C LEU A 123 6.41 -12.85 2.75
N ALA A 124 6.36 -14.07 3.26
CA ALA A 124 5.12 -14.83 3.30
C ALA A 124 4.93 -15.39 4.71
N VAL A 125 3.75 -15.19 5.27
CA VAL A 125 3.33 -15.91 6.46
C VAL A 125 2.59 -17.15 6.02
N HIS A 126 2.98 -18.29 6.56
CA HIS A 126 2.35 -19.56 6.24
C HIS A 126 1.88 -20.27 7.51
N ASP A 127 0.82 -21.05 7.33
CA ASP A 127 0.41 -22.14 8.21
C ASP A 127 0.50 -23.43 7.39
N SER A 128 0.41 -24.57 8.07
CA SER A 128 0.32 -25.93 7.54
C SER A 128 -0.64 -26.15 6.35
N ARG A 129 -1.53 -25.19 6.06
CA ARG A 129 -2.54 -25.29 4.97
C ARG A 129 -2.49 -24.17 3.94
N GLU A 130 -2.04 -22.97 4.30
CA GLU A 130 -2.11 -21.79 3.45
C GLU A 130 -0.89 -20.88 3.64
N SER A 131 -0.50 -20.19 2.58
CA SER A 131 0.54 -19.16 2.60
C SER A 131 0.01 -17.84 2.06
N VAL A 132 0.38 -16.74 2.72
CA VAL A 132 -0.07 -15.40 2.40
C VAL A 132 1.16 -14.49 2.29
N GLY A 133 1.41 -13.97 1.09
CA GLY A 133 2.43 -12.95 0.86
C GLY A 133 2.11 -11.65 1.61
N ILE A 134 3.09 -11.02 2.23
CA ILE A 134 2.96 -9.79 3.00
C ILE A 134 3.98 -8.78 2.47
N GLY A 135 3.60 -7.51 2.39
CA GLY A 135 4.59 -6.46 2.15
C GLY A 135 5.18 -6.43 0.74
N GLU A 136 4.52 -7.05 -0.24
CA GLU A 136 4.86 -6.97 -1.67
C GLU A 136 4.98 -5.52 -2.19
N PHE A 137 4.29 -4.58 -1.54
CA PHE A 137 4.29 -3.15 -1.85
C PHE A 137 5.24 -2.32 -0.97
N LEU A 138 5.94 -2.94 -0.02
CA LEU A 138 6.83 -2.24 0.90
C LEU A 138 8.15 -1.92 0.19
N SER A 139 8.73 -0.77 0.53
CA SER A 139 10.09 -0.44 0.11
C SER A 139 11.10 -1.40 0.77
N PRO A 140 12.31 -1.57 0.21
CA PRO A 140 13.33 -2.46 0.81
C PRO A 140 13.70 -2.10 2.25
N ALA A 141 13.59 -0.82 2.63
CA ALA A 141 13.81 -0.37 4.01
C ALA A 141 12.64 -0.78 4.92
N ASP A 142 11.41 -0.49 4.52
CA ASP A 142 10.20 -0.87 5.26
C ASP A 142 10.07 -2.39 5.43
N ALA A 143 10.44 -3.16 4.40
CA ALA A 143 10.38 -4.62 4.45
C ALA A 143 11.36 -5.19 5.47
N ARG A 144 12.56 -4.59 5.63
CA ARG A 144 13.53 -4.98 6.66
C ARG A 144 13.04 -4.66 8.07
N GLU A 145 12.34 -3.53 8.24
CA GLU A 145 11.71 -3.16 9.50
C GLU A 145 10.61 -4.17 9.87
N LEU A 146 9.75 -4.52 8.91
CA LEU A 146 8.71 -5.54 9.08
C LEU A 146 9.31 -6.91 9.45
N ILE A 147 10.40 -7.32 8.78
CA ILE A 147 11.12 -8.55 9.11
C ILE A 147 11.57 -8.52 10.57
N THR A 148 12.23 -7.44 11.00
CA THR A 148 12.75 -7.32 12.36
C THR A 148 11.65 -7.44 13.40
N LEU A 149 10.49 -6.82 13.17
CA LEU A 149 9.32 -6.92 14.05
C LEU A 149 8.75 -8.34 14.09
N LEU A 150 8.57 -8.98 12.94
CA LEU A 150 7.98 -10.33 12.87
C LEU A 150 8.92 -11.41 13.40
N ARG A 151 10.24 -11.28 13.20
CA ARG A 151 11.25 -12.20 13.76
C ARG A 151 11.23 -12.25 15.29
N GLY A 152 10.85 -11.15 15.94
CA GLY A 152 10.74 -11.10 17.40
C GLY A 152 9.53 -11.84 17.97
N GLU A 153 8.50 -12.08 17.15
CA GLU A 153 7.19 -12.56 17.63
C GLU A 153 6.76 -13.91 17.04
N LEU A 154 7.35 -14.30 15.90
CA LEU A 154 7.08 -15.54 15.17
C LEU A 154 8.36 -16.33 14.92
N ARG A 155 8.21 -17.66 14.82
CA ARG A 155 9.31 -18.53 14.39
C ARG A 155 9.63 -18.25 12.93
N VAL A 156 10.91 -18.00 12.66
CA VAL A 156 11.41 -17.82 11.31
C VAL A 156 11.73 -19.19 10.76
N ASP A 157 10.93 -19.64 9.82
CA ASP A 157 11.26 -20.81 9.01
C ASP A 157 11.92 -20.29 7.74
N SER A 158 13.21 -20.57 7.59
CA SER A 158 13.93 -20.39 6.35
C SER A 158 13.37 -21.36 5.30
N ALA A 159 12.23 -21.00 4.71
CA ALA A 159 11.60 -21.79 3.69
C ALA A 159 12.39 -21.67 2.38
N SER A 160 12.86 -22.84 1.92
CA SER A 160 13.46 -23.09 0.61
C SER A 160 12.59 -22.59 -0.57
N PRO A 161 13.17 -22.40 -1.76
CA PRO A 161 12.57 -21.63 -2.85
C PRO A 161 11.23 -22.22 -3.32
N ARG A 162 10.28 -21.30 -3.57
CA ARG A 162 9.10 -21.43 -4.45
C ARG A 162 8.96 -22.79 -5.14
N GLN A 163 8.05 -23.63 -4.65
CA GLN A 163 7.32 -24.52 -5.53
C GLN A 163 6.08 -23.77 -6.01
N GLY A 164 6.03 -23.52 -7.31
CA GLY A 164 5.28 -22.44 -7.91
C GLY A 164 3.76 -22.61 -7.95
N ARG A 165 3.11 -21.53 -8.34
CA ARG A 165 1.84 -21.59 -9.07
C ARG A 165 1.69 -20.33 -9.91
N SER A 166 1.96 -20.50 -11.20
CA SER A 166 1.46 -19.66 -12.28
C SER A 166 -0.05 -19.75 -12.29
N PHE A 167 -0.73 -18.60 -12.29
CA PHE A 167 -2.04 -18.42 -12.92
C PHE A 167 -2.07 -17.05 -13.56
#